data_AF-A0A2K2TRV7-F1
#
_entry.id   AF-A0A2K2TRV7-F1
#
_cell.length_a   1.000
_cell.length_b   1.000
_cell.length_c   1.000
_cell.angle_alpha   90.00
_cell.angle_beta   90.00
_cell.angle_gamma   90.00
#
_symmetry.space_group_name_H-M   'P 1'
#
loop_
_entity.id
_entity.type
_entity.pdbx_description
1 polymer ?
#
loop_
_entity_poly.entity_id
_entity_poly.type
_entity_poly.pdbx_seq_one_letter_code
_entity_poly.pdbx_strand_id
1 'polypeptide(L)'
;MKGKKQIVCILLGAAAFAAAKISSWSEYGDITSLNRPSYGQGDVSYQVIVEGLEEEEIPLIINVSDRLIGEEEWDETGRQIIDSLPERILGENQSLQEVRTDLNLISWIDEYGIKARWDTDCPEILDSFGHITAEELSDRGDQVILTVTLSQGTIKSEYEIPITVYPARLTDKEESAAGLGKVLSALDEQSRTGEELKLPKEYEGKELHYRMPDDSGHSVLLVLGILLAVLCAAKEKMDARQREKRRRSQMMLDYSEIVSKLMIFIGAGMTVSMAWERVALDYEKMRAEGRKEMRFAYEELCTAYYQIKSGISEGKAYRDFGRRAGLGCYLKLSGLLEQNRKTGMKNLKVLLDAEMEDAFEQRKNLAKKLGEEAGTKLLLPLFMMLGVVMVIIMVPALMSMY
;
A
#
# COMPACT_ATOMS: atom_id res chain seq x y z
N MET A 1 -14.49 -23.28 -36.12
CA MET A 1 -15.56 -22.46 -35.50
C MET A 1 -15.01 -21.43 -34.49
N LYS A 2 -14.19 -20.44 -34.91
CA LYS A 2 -13.63 -19.41 -34.01
C LYS A 2 -14.14 -17.97 -34.22
N GLY A 3 -14.93 -17.69 -35.28
CA GLY A 3 -15.43 -16.34 -35.58
C GLY A 3 -16.84 -15.99 -35.06
N LYS A 4 -17.64 -16.97 -34.60
CA LYS A 4 -19.04 -16.72 -34.19
C LYS A 4 -19.17 -15.92 -32.89
N LYS A 5 -18.19 -16.00 -31.98
CA LYS A 5 -18.25 -15.29 -30.68
C LYS A 5 -17.93 -13.80 -30.80
N GLN A 6 -17.05 -13.40 -31.73
CA GLN A 6 -16.69 -11.99 -31.94
C GLN A 6 -17.82 -11.19 -32.59
N ILE A 7 -18.54 -11.78 -33.55
CA ILE A 7 -19.71 -11.15 -34.20
C ILE A 7 -20.84 -10.92 -33.19
N VAL A 8 -21.04 -11.86 -32.26
CA VAL A 8 -22.04 -11.72 -31.19
C VAL A 8 -21.66 -10.57 -30.25
N CYS A 9 -20.39 -10.41 -29.87
CA CYS A 9 -19.94 -9.27 -29.05
C CYS A 9 -20.11 -7.92 -29.76
N ILE A 10 -19.84 -7.85 -31.07
CA ILE A 10 -20.03 -6.60 -31.85
C ILE A 10 -21.52 -6.26 -31.95
N LEU A 11 -22.38 -7.25 -32.20
CA LEU A 11 -23.83 -7.05 -32.25
C LEU A 11 -24.42 -6.70 -30.88
N LEU A 12 -23.93 -7.31 -29.79
CA LEU A 12 -24.30 -6.94 -28.42
C LEU A 12 -23.84 -5.52 -28.07
N GLY A 13 -22.64 -5.13 -28.50
CA GLY A 13 -22.13 -3.78 -28.35
C GLY A 13 -22.94 -2.75 -29.14
N ALA A 14 -23.31 -3.08 -30.38
CA ALA A 14 -24.15 -2.23 -31.22
C ALA A 14 -25.59 -2.14 -30.67
N ALA A 15 -26.15 -3.23 -30.15
CA ALA A 15 -27.45 -3.24 -29.51
C ALA A 15 -27.45 -2.48 -28.18
N ALA A 16 -26.39 -2.60 -27.37
CA ALA A 16 -26.22 -1.82 -26.16
C ALA A 16 -26.02 -0.33 -26.46
N PHE A 17 -25.27 0.01 -27.51
CA PHE A 17 -25.11 1.39 -27.98
C PHE A 17 -26.44 1.96 -28.50
N ALA A 18 -27.20 1.19 -29.28
CA ALA A 18 -28.52 1.58 -29.76
C ALA A 18 -29.52 1.73 -28.60
N ALA A 19 -29.51 0.81 -27.63
CA ALA A 19 -30.35 0.90 -26.43
C ALA A 19 -29.99 2.13 -25.57
N ALA A 20 -28.70 2.44 -25.41
CA ALA A 20 -28.23 3.64 -24.73
C ALA A 20 -28.65 4.92 -25.47
N LYS A 21 -28.57 4.92 -26.81
CA LYS A 21 -29.06 6.01 -27.67
C LYS A 21 -30.57 6.17 -27.59
N ILE A 22 -31.34 5.09 -27.45
CA ILE A 22 -32.81 5.09 -27.33
C ILE A 22 -33.23 5.56 -25.92
N SER A 23 -32.53 5.14 -24.86
CA SER A 23 -32.77 5.64 -23.49
C SER A 23 -32.39 7.11 -23.31
N SER A 24 -31.42 7.61 -24.08
CA SER A 24 -31.09 9.04 -24.13
C SER A 24 -31.90 9.83 -25.16
N TRP A 25 -32.73 9.17 -25.99
CA TRP A 25 -33.57 9.82 -27.01
C TRP A 25 -34.89 10.33 -26.45
N SER A 26 -35.29 9.88 -25.25
CA SER A 26 -36.54 10.31 -24.61
C SER A 26 -36.48 11.71 -23.98
N GLU A 27 -35.39 12.45 -24.14
CA GLU A 27 -35.19 13.77 -23.52
C GLU A 27 -34.79 14.87 -24.53
N TYR A 28 -35.01 14.67 -25.82
CA TYR A 28 -35.01 15.77 -26.81
C TYR A 28 -36.41 16.43 -26.83
N GLY A 29 -36.76 17.05 -25.71
CA GLY A 29 -37.87 18.00 -25.60
C GLY A 29 -37.33 19.28 -24.99
N ASP A 30 -38.00 20.40 -25.25
CA ASP A 30 -37.65 21.69 -24.64
C ASP A 30 -37.72 21.54 -23.10
N ILE A 31 -36.56 21.46 -22.44
CA ILE A 31 -36.48 21.24 -20.99
C ILE A 31 -36.67 22.58 -20.28
N THR A 32 -37.92 22.88 -19.90
CA THR A 32 -38.25 24.14 -19.21
C THR A 32 -37.96 24.11 -17.70
N SER A 33 -37.54 22.98 -17.13
CA SER A 33 -37.26 22.84 -15.69
C SER A 33 -36.23 21.75 -15.39
N LEU A 34 -35.29 22.04 -14.49
CA LEU A 34 -34.30 21.08 -13.97
C LEU A 34 -34.70 20.62 -12.55
N ASN A 35 -34.48 19.34 -12.26
CA ASN A 35 -34.73 18.81 -10.91
C ASN A 35 -33.67 19.30 -9.93
N ARG A 36 -34.12 20.00 -8.89
CA ARG A 36 -33.28 20.45 -7.79
C ARG A 36 -32.91 19.27 -6.86
N PRO A 37 -31.63 19.13 -6.43
CA PRO A 37 -31.25 18.14 -5.43
C PRO A 37 -32.04 18.31 -4.11
N SER A 38 -32.22 17.20 -3.38
CA SER A 38 -32.94 17.21 -2.10
C SER A 38 -32.11 17.88 -1.00
N TYR A 39 -32.73 18.21 0.14
CA TYR A 39 -32.08 18.92 1.24
C TYR A 39 -30.72 18.28 1.64
N GLY A 40 -29.66 19.08 1.75
CA GLY A 40 -28.35 18.63 2.25
C GLY A 40 -27.48 17.84 1.27
N GLN A 41 -27.92 17.63 0.01
CA GLN A 41 -27.15 16.91 -1.00
C GLN A 41 -26.09 17.77 -1.73
N GLY A 42 -26.08 19.08 -1.48
CA GLY A 42 -25.16 20.02 -2.12
C GLY A 42 -25.52 20.36 -3.57
N ASP A 43 -24.78 21.31 -4.13
CA ASP A 43 -25.03 21.86 -5.46
C ASP A 43 -24.74 20.84 -6.57
N VAL A 44 -25.62 20.76 -7.56
CA VAL A 44 -25.46 19.89 -8.74
C VAL A 44 -25.32 20.74 -10.01
N SER A 45 -24.31 20.42 -10.81
CA SER A 45 -24.06 21.04 -12.11
C SER A 45 -24.71 20.25 -13.24
N TYR A 46 -25.60 20.90 -13.99
CA TYR A 46 -26.21 20.35 -15.21
C TYR A 46 -25.55 20.98 -16.44
N GLN A 47 -25.16 20.17 -17.42
CA GLN A 47 -24.69 20.67 -18.71
C GLN A 47 -25.86 20.69 -19.70
N VAL A 48 -26.25 21.88 -20.15
CA VAL A 48 -27.39 22.10 -21.05
C VAL A 48 -26.89 22.80 -22.32
N ILE A 49 -27.49 22.48 -23.46
CA ILE A 49 -27.22 23.16 -24.74
C ILE A 49 -28.33 24.19 -24.94
N VAL A 50 -27.94 25.45 -25.15
CA VAL A 50 -28.87 26.55 -25.36
C VAL A 50 -28.85 26.96 -26.82
N GLU A 51 -29.99 26.84 -27.50
CA GLU A 51 -30.23 27.31 -28.86
C GLU A 51 -30.90 28.70 -28.83
N GLY A 52 -30.50 29.61 -29.73
CA GLY A 52 -31.12 30.93 -29.89
C GLY A 52 -30.47 32.09 -29.13
N LEU A 53 -29.37 31.86 -28.39
CA LEU A 53 -28.55 32.93 -27.80
C LEU A 53 -27.59 33.55 -28.84
N GLU A 54 -27.02 32.73 -29.74
CA GLU A 54 -26.24 33.13 -30.93
C GLU A 54 -26.54 32.19 -32.12
N GLU A 55 -25.87 32.40 -33.28
CA GLU A 55 -26.04 31.57 -34.49
C GLU A 55 -25.59 30.11 -34.29
N GLU A 56 -24.75 29.82 -33.30
CA GLU A 56 -24.28 28.48 -32.95
C GLU A 56 -24.82 28.01 -31.59
N GLU A 57 -24.99 26.70 -31.43
CA GLU A 57 -25.38 26.04 -30.17
C GLU A 57 -24.31 26.25 -29.09
N ILE A 58 -24.68 26.83 -27.95
CA ILE A 58 -23.74 27.10 -26.85
C ILE A 58 -23.97 26.10 -25.71
N PRO A 59 -22.96 25.29 -25.31
CA PRO A 59 -23.03 24.49 -24.11
C PRO A 59 -22.86 25.37 -22.87
N LEU A 60 -23.87 25.39 -21.99
CA LEU A 60 -23.88 26.12 -20.73
C LEU A 60 -23.90 25.14 -19.55
N ILE A 61 -23.13 25.44 -18.51
CA ILE A 61 -23.20 24.72 -17.23
C ILE A 61 -24.10 25.52 -16.30
N ILE A 62 -25.22 24.93 -15.90
CA ILE A 62 -26.18 25.50 -14.96
C ILE A 62 -25.96 24.83 -13.60
N ASN A 63 -25.57 25.61 -12.60
CA ASN A 63 -25.48 25.14 -11.22
C ASN A 63 -26.82 25.31 -10.52
N VAL A 64 -27.38 24.19 -10.03
CA VAL A 64 -28.64 24.16 -9.31
C VAL A 64 -28.32 23.78 -7.87
N SER A 65 -28.41 24.75 -6.96
CA SER A 65 -28.22 24.52 -5.52
C SER A 65 -29.32 23.63 -4.94
N ASP A 66 -29.10 23.02 -3.78
CA ASP A 66 -30.12 22.20 -3.11
C ASP A 66 -31.35 22.99 -2.66
N ARG A 67 -32.39 22.26 -2.24
CA ARG A 67 -33.61 22.86 -1.68
C ARG A 67 -33.31 23.37 -0.27
N LEU A 68 -33.80 24.58 0.03
CA LEU A 68 -33.86 25.12 1.38
C LEU A 68 -35.29 25.00 1.90
N ILE A 69 -35.45 24.81 3.20
CA ILE A 69 -36.76 24.84 3.86
C ILE A 69 -37.27 26.29 3.82
N GLY A 70 -38.54 26.48 3.47
CA GLY A 70 -39.15 27.81 3.47
C GLY A 70 -39.34 28.34 4.90
N GLU A 71 -39.36 29.66 5.07
CA GLU A 71 -39.55 30.30 6.39
C GLU A 71 -40.86 29.83 7.09
N GLU A 72 -41.91 29.55 6.32
CA GLU A 72 -43.20 29.06 6.85
C GLU A 72 -43.16 27.59 7.32
N GLU A 73 -42.32 26.74 6.70
CA GLU A 73 -42.17 25.32 7.02
C GLU A 73 -41.07 25.04 8.07
N TRP A 74 -40.21 26.04 8.32
CA TRP A 74 -39.09 25.94 9.26
C TRP A 74 -39.56 25.70 10.70
N ASP A 75 -40.60 26.40 11.14
CA ASP A 75 -41.10 26.26 12.51
C ASP A 75 -41.70 24.88 12.78
N GLU A 76 -42.39 24.29 11.80
CA GLU A 76 -42.97 22.95 11.92
C GLU A 76 -41.89 21.87 11.89
N THR A 77 -40.93 22.00 10.97
CA THR A 77 -39.79 21.08 10.85
C THR A 77 -38.89 21.16 12.08
N GLY A 78 -38.62 22.36 12.60
CA GLY A 78 -37.84 22.57 13.82
C GLY A 78 -38.48 21.92 15.04
N ARG A 79 -39.83 21.96 15.15
CA ARG A 79 -40.57 21.25 16.21
C ARG A 79 -40.46 19.72 16.07
N GLN A 80 -40.57 19.18 14.85
CA GLN A 80 -40.41 17.74 14.64
C GLN A 80 -38.98 17.27 14.97
N ILE A 81 -37.98 18.09 14.65
CA ILE A 81 -36.59 17.81 14.98
C ILE A 81 -36.40 17.84 16.49
N ILE A 82 -36.85 18.88 17.20
CA ILE A 82 -36.65 18.95 18.65
C ILE A 82 -37.40 17.86 19.42
N ASP A 83 -38.55 17.40 18.90
CA ASP A 83 -39.29 16.28 19.50
C ASP A 83 -38.56 14.94 19.34
N SER A 84 -37.80 14.76 18.25
CA SER A 84 -37.04 13.53 17.97
C SER A 84 -35.58 13.58 18.43
N LEU A 85 -35.04 14.78 18.69
CA LEU A 85 -33.64 14.99 19.05
C LEU A 85 -33.25 14.30 20.37
N PRO A 86 -34.07 14.32 21.44
CA PRO A 86 -33.75 13.64 22.68
C PRO A 86 -33.43 12.16 22.51
N GLU A 87 -34.13 11.44 21.63
CA GLU A 87 -33.87 10.01 21.42
C GLU A 87 -32.55 9.75 20.68
N ARG A 88 -32.12 10.69 19.84
CA ARG A 88 -30.93 10.54 18.98
C ARG A 88 -29.62 10.86 19.69
N ILE A 89 -29.66 11.69 20.73
CA ILE A 89 -28.48 12.18 21.45
C ILE A 89 -28.13 11.36 22.70
N LEU A 90 -28.99 10.43 23.13
CA LEU A 90 -28.83 9.65 24.36
C LEU A 90 -27.54 8.83 24.44
N GLY A 91 -27.01 8.36 23.31
CA GLY A 91 -25.87 7.45 23.31
C GLY A 91 -26.22 6.15 24.05
N GLU A 92 -25.47 5.83 25.11
CA GLU A 92 -25.72 4.67 25.99
C GLU A 92 -26.65 4.96 27.17
N ASN A 93 -27.13 6.21 27.31
CA ASN A 93 -27.98 6.63 28.43
C ASN A 93 -29.44 6.23 28.24
N GLN A 94 -30.15 5.98 29.35
CA GLN A 94 -31.57 5.60 29.31
C GLN A 94 -32.50 6.80 29.08
N SER A 95 -32.15 7.97 29.59
CA SER A 95 -32.93 9.20 29.41
C SER A 95 -32.05 10.44 29.61
N LEU A 96 -32.48 11.59 29.09
CA LEU A 96 -31.81 12.87 29.32
C LEU A 96 -31.96 13.37 30.77
N GLN A 97 -32.89 12.77 31.52
CA GLN A 97 -33.07 13.02 32.95
C GLN A 97 -32.15 12.16 33.83
N GLU A 98 -31.42 11.20 33.24
CA GLU A 98 -30.40 10.40 33.92
C GLU A 98 -29.24 10.10 32.95
N VAL A 99 -28.38 11.10 32.76
CA VAL A 99 -27.16 10.99 31.94
C VAL A 99 -25.98 10.61 32.83
N ARG A 100 -25.31 9.50 32.53
CA ARG A 100 -24.15 8.98 33.29
C ARG A 100 -22.92 8.74 32.40
N THR A 101 -23.14 8.65 31.09
CA THR A 101 -22.10 8.48 30.07
C THR A 101 -22.20 9.60 29.05
N ASP A 102 -21.15 9.81 28.28
CA ASP A 102 -21.09 10.83 27.24
C ASP A 102 -22.32 10.80 26.29
N LEU A 103 -22.78 11.99 25.90
CA LEU A 103 -23.87 12.19 24.96
C LEU A 103 -23.34 12.22 23.52
N ASN A 104 -24.18 11.80 22.58
CA ASN A 104 -23.85 11.84 21.15
C ASN A 104 -24.44 13.07 20.48
N LEU A 105 -23.75 14.21 20.57
CA LEU A 105 -24.21 15.47 20.01
C LEU A 105 -23.98 15.54 18.50
N ILE A 106 -25.02 15.24 17.72
CA ILE A 106 -24.95 15.29 16.24
C ILE A 106 -24.78 16.72 15.74
N SER A 107 -23.86 16.93 14.80
CA SER A 107 -23.58 18.26 14.22
C SER A 107 -24.33 18.53 12.89
N TRP A 108 -24.91 17.48 12.30
CA TRP A 108 -25.57 17.53 11.01
C TRP A 108 -26.78 16.58 10.95
N ILE A 109 -27.89 17.06 10.38
CA ILE A 109 -29.13 16.30 10.22
C ILE A 109 -29.39 16.12 8.72
N ASP A 110 -28.97 14.97 8.18
CA ASP A 110 -28.97 14.68 6.74
C ASP A 110 -30.36 14.79 6.09
N GLU A 111 -31.41 14.32 6.79
CA GLU A 111 -32.79 14.26 6.27
C GLU A 111 -33.34 15.64 5.86
N TYR A 112 -32.86 16.69 6.53
CA TYR A 112 -33.33 18.07 6.36
C TYR A 112 -32.22 19.03 5.92
N GLY A 113 -30.97 18.56 5.82
CA GLY A 113 -29.81 19.40 5.50
C GLY A 113 -29.58 20.53 6.51
N ILE A 114 -29.81 20.27 7.81
CA ILE A 114 -29.72 21.27 8.87
C ILE A 114 -28.44 21.06 9.68
N LYS A 115 -27.75 22.16 9.97
CA LYS A 115 -26.60 22.18 10.86
C LYS A 115 -27.05 22.41 12.30
N ALA A 116 -26.65 21.51 13.20
CA ALA A 116 -26.88 21.64 14.63
C ALA A 116 -25.59 22.07 15.33
N ARG A 117 -25.65 23.15 16.10
CA ARG A 117 -24.55 23.60 16.97
C ARG A 117 -25.02 23.49 18.41
N TRP A 118 -24.16 22.94 19.26
CA TRP A 118 -24.45 22.72 20.67
C TRP A 118 -23.66 23.72 21.53
N ASP A 119 -24.32 24.20 22.57
CA ASP A 119 -23.77 25.03 23.63
C ASP A 119 -24.32 24.53 24.97
N THR A 120 -23.64 24.85 26.05
CA THR A 120 -23.90 24.31 27.40
C THR A 120 -23.78 25.43 28.41
N ASP A 121 -24.74 25.55 29.31
CA ASP A 121 -24.71 26.54 30.37
C ASP A 121 -23.66 26.22 31.46
N CYS A 122 -23.25 24.95 31.56
CA CYS A 122 -22.28 24.46 32.54
C CYS A 122 -21.16 23.62 31.87
N PRO A 123 -20.20 24.26 31.16
CA PRO A 123 -19.09 23.56 30.49
C PRO A 123 -18.18 22.74 31.42
N GLU A 124 -18.19 23.04 32.72
CA GLU A 124 -17.41 22.32 33.73
C GLU A 124 -17.95 20.89 33.97
N ILE A 125 -19.25 20.67 33.71
CA ILE A 125 -19.92 19.39 33.91
C ILE A 125 -20.00 18.61 32.60
N LEU A 126 -20.50 19.26 31.54
CA LEU A 126 -20.67 18.69 30.22
C LEU A 126 -20.20 19.69 29.18
N ASP A 127 -19.26 19.30 28.33
CA ASP A 127 -18.77 20.16 27.26
C ASP A 127 -19.73 20.23 26.05
N SER A 128 -19.43 21.10 25.09
CA SER A 128 -20.23 21.28 23.87
C SER A 128 -20.09 20.14 22.85
N PHE A 129 -19.27 19.13 23.14
CA PHE A 129 -19.11 17.91 22.35
C PHE A 129 -19.88 16.72 22.95
N GLY A 130 -20.37 16.85 24.19
CA GLY A 130 -21.13 15.83 24.90
C GLY A 130 -20.31 15.01 25.89
N HIS A 131 -19.09 15.42 26.24
CA HIS A 131 -18.23 14.73 27.20
C HIS A 131 -18.45 15.22 28.62
N ILE A 132 -18.60 14.28 29.56
CA ILE A 132 -18.71 14.59 30.98
C ILE A 132 -17.31 14.86 31.53
N THR A 133 -17.06 16.10 31.98
CA THR A 133 -15.73 16.57 32.40
C THR A 133 -15.60 16.70 33.93
N ALA A 134 -16.71 16.68 34.66
CA ALA A 134 -16.70 16.84 36.11
C ALA A 134 -15.99 15.67 36.84
N GLU A 135 -15.00 16.00 37.67
CA GLU A 135 -14.33 15.05 38.56
C GLU A 135 -15.19 14.68 39.78
N GLU A 136 -16.06 15.59 40.22
CA GLU A 136 -17.00 15.40 41.33
C GLU A 136 -18.41 15.79 40.88
N LEU A 137 -19.31 14.80 40.82
CA LEU A 137 -20.73 14.99 40.52
C LEU A 137 -21.57 14.72 41.77
N SER A 138 -22.65 15.47 41.95
CA SER A 138 -23.59 15.28 43.05
C SER A 138 -24.38 13.98 42.91
N ASP A 139 -24.51 13.21 44.00
CA ASP A 139 -25.37 12.01 44.04
C ASP A 139 -26.86 12.31 43.77
N ARG A 140 -27.26 13.59 43.88
CA ARG A 140 -28.63 14.06 43.59
C ARG A 140 -28.84 14.41 42.11
N GLY A 141 -27.80 14.35 41.29
CA GLY A 141 -27.80 14.77 39.90
C GLY A 141 -27.62 16.28 39.76
N ASP A 142 -26.75 16.69 38.84
CA ASP A 142 -26.51 18.09 38.50
C ASP A 142 -27.26 18.44 37.21
N GLN A 143 -28.03 19.53 37.26
CA GLN A 143 -28.82 19.97 36.11
C GLN A 143 -27.98 20.85 35.19
N VAL A 144 -28.03 20.55 33.89
CA VAL A 144 -27.34 21.28 32.83
C VAL A 144 -28.35 21.58 31.72
N ILE A 145 -28.28 22.76 31.12
CA ILE A 145 -29.11 23.14 29.99
C ILE A 145 -28.25 23.10 28.73
N LEU A 146 -28.60 22.20 27.80
CA LEU A 146 -28.02 22.13 26.48
C LEU A 146 -28.82 23.02 25.52
N THR A 147 -28.15 23.99 24.91
CA THR A 147 -28.75 24.85 23.89
C THR A 147 -28.32 24.38 22.51
N VAL A 148 -29.29 24.00 21.68
CA VAL A 148 -29.06 23.63 20.28
C VAL A 148 -29.49 24.75 19.35
N THR A 149 -28.56 25.28 18.57
CA THR A 149 -28.83 26.21 17.46
C THR A 149 -28.95 25.42 16.16
N LEU A 150 -30.17 25.27 15.65
CA LEU A 150 -30.44 24.73 14.33
C LEU A 150 -30.30 25.85 13.29
N SER A 151 -29.55 25.60 12.22
CA SER A 151 -29.31 26.59 11.19
C SER A 151 -29.28 25.99 9.79
N GLN A 152 -29.91 26.69 8.85
CA GLN A 152 -29.85 26.40 7.41
C GLN A 152 -29.81 27.73 6.65
N GLY A 153 -28.66 28.04 6.04
CA GLY A 153 -28.45 29.34 5.39
C GLY A 153 -28.54 30.52 6.37
N THR A 154 -29.54 31.39 6.17
CA THR A 154 -29.79 32.59 6.98
C THR A 154 -30.75 32.38 8.14
N ILE A 155 -31.53 31.30 8.12
CA ILE A 155 -32.55 31.01 9.14
C ILE A 155 -31.90 30.22 10.28
N LYS A 156 -32.22 30.61 11.52
CA LYS A 156 -31.70 30.00 12.74
C LYS A 156 -32.78 29.94 13.81
N SER A 157 -32.79 28.86 14.57
CA SER A 157 -33.63 28.71 15.77
C SER A 157 -32.82 28.06 16.88
N GLU A 158 -33.06 28.52 18.11
CA GLU A 158 -32.41 28.01 19.32
C GLU A 158 -33.44 27.30 20.19
N TYR A 159 -33.05 26.16 20.73
CA TYR A 159 -33.88 25.35 21.62
C TYR A 159 -33.06 24.94 22.83
N GLU A 160 -33.69 24.95 24.01
CA GLU A 160 -33.08 24.55 25.28
C GLU A 160 -33.57 23.15 25.68
N ILE A 161 -32.64 22.27 25.99
CA ILE A 161 -32.89 20.90 26.42
C ILE A 161 -32.30 20.74 27.82
N PRO A 162 -33.15 20.66 28.86
CA PRO A 162 -32.66 20.40 30.21
C PRO A 162 -32.25 18.93 30.34
N ILE A 163 -31.05 18.70 30.85
CA ILE A 163 -30.50 17.39 31.15
C ILE A 163 -30.10 17.29 32.62
N THR A 164 -29.97 16.08 33.14
CA THR A 164 -29.46 15.85 34.51
C THR A 164 -28.35 14.80 34.47
N VAL A 165 -27.15 15.23 34.85
CA VAL A 165 -25.93 14.42 34.86
C VAL A 165 -25.73 13.82 36.24
N TYR A 166 -25.50 12.51 36.30
CA TYR A 166 -25.23 11.76 37.52
C TYR A 166 -23.82 11.19 37.50
N PRO A 167 -23.21 10.94 38.67
CA PRO A 167 -21.92 10.25 38.74
C PRO A 167 -21.97 8.89 38.04
N ALA A 168 -20.86 8.51 37.42
CA ALA A 168 -20.72 7.19 36.82
C ALA A 168 -21.01 6.11 37.88
N ARG A 169 -21.80 5.09 37.54
CA ARG A 169 -21.97 3.93 38.43
C ARG A 169 -20.66 3.17 38.42
N LEU A 170 -19.87 3.31 39.48
CA LEU A 170 -18.78 2.39 39.76
C LEU A 170 -19.37 0.98 39.80
N THR A 171 -18.77 0.06 39.07
CA THR A 171 -19.13 -1.35 39.23
C THR A 171 -18.76 -1.81 40.63
N ASP A 172 -19.43 -2.82 41.19
CA ASP A 172 -19.09 -3.40 42.51
C ASP A 172 -17.59 -3.69 42.66
N LYS A 173 -16.90 -3.97 41.54
CA LYS A 173 -15.46 -4.20 41.48
C LYS A 173 -14.64 -2.92 41.71
N GLU A 174 -15.03 -1.81 41.09
CA GLU A 174 -14.32 -0.53 41.17
C GLU A 174 -14.56 0.13 42.53
N GLU A 175 -15.76 0.00 43.09
CA GLU A 175 -16.07 0.47 44.44
C GLU A 175 -15.26 -0.30 45.50
N SER A 176 -15.26 -1.64 45.45
CA SER A 176 -14.42 -2.45 46.35
C SER A 176 -12.92 -2.17 46.15
N ALA A 177 -12.46 -1.89 44.92
CA ALA A 177 -11.05 -1.56 44.66
C ALA A 177 -10.65 -0.18 45.22
N ALA A 178 -11.51 0.83 45.05
CA ALA A 178 -11.31 2.16 45.64
C ALA A 178 -11.36 2.12 47.18
N GLY A 179 -12.28 1.33 47.74
CA GLY A 179 -12.38 1.09 49.18
C GLY A 179 -11.13 0.41 49.76
N LEU A 180 -10.64 -0.65 49.10
CA LEU A 180 -9.38 -1.30 49.47
C LEU A 180 -8.19 -0.34 49.36
N GLY A 181 -8.17 0.51 48.33
CA GLY A 181 -7.16 1.56 48.15
C GLY A 181 -7.09 2.53 49.33
N LYS A 182 -8.24 3.04 49.80
CA LYS A 182 -8.32 3.91 50.99
C LYS A 182 -7.79 3.22 52.26
N VAL A 183 -8.11 1.94 52.45
CA VAL A 183 -7.60 1.14 53.58
C VAL A 183 -6.08 0.97 53.50
N LEU A 184 -5.54 0.68 52.31
CA LEU A 184 -4.10 0.57 52.08
C LEU A 184 -3.37 1.89 52.35
N SER A 185 -3.93 3.03 51.93
CA SER A 185 -3.36 4.36 52.23
C SER A 185 -3.33 4.66 53.73
N ALA A 186 -4.41 4.32 54.46
CA ALA A 186 -4.45 4.49 55.91
C ALA A 186 -3.45 3.56 56.64
N LEU A 187 -3.27 2.34 56.14
CA LEU A 187 -2.27 1.40 56.66
C LEU A 187 -0.85 1.90 56.40
N ASP A 188 -0.57 2.45 55.22
CA ASP A 188 0.73 3.05 54.88
C ASP A 188 1.08 4.24 55.79
N GLU A 189 0.11 5.11 56.05
CA GLU A 189 0.31 6.26 56.93
C GLU A 189 0.59 5.84 58.39
N GLN A 190 -0.01 4.74 58.84
CA GLN A 190 0.24 4.15 60.16
C GLN A 190 1.56 3.38 60.26
N SER A 191 2.00 2.73 59.18
CA SER A 191 3.24 1.92 59.15
C SER A 191 4.45 2.64 58.55
N ARG A 192 4.42 3.97 58.46
CA ARG A 192 5.42 4.81 57.79
C ARG A 192 6.88 4.66 58.29
N THR A 193 7.07 4.10 59.47
CA THR A 193 8.39 3.85 60.09
C THR A 193 8.89 2.43 59.92
N GLY A 194 8.08 1.52 59.36
CA GLY A 194 8.47 0.14 59.06
C GLY A 194 9.13 0.03 57.69
N GLU A 195 10.00 -0.97 57.53
CA GLU A 195 10.66 -1.26 56.24
C GLU A 195 9.70 -1.86 55.19
N GLU A 196 8.53 -2.36 55.62
CA GLU A 196 7.56 -3.03 54.75
C GLU A 196 6.10 -2.70 55.14
N LEU A 197 5.25 -2.47 54.14
CA LEU A 197 3.79 -2.37 54.30
C LEU A 197 3.16 -3.75 54.29
N LYS A 198 2.46 -4.12 55.36
CA LYS A 198 1.74 -5.40 55.45
C LYS A 198 0.37 -5.29 54.78
N LEU A 199 0.21 -5.99 53.67
CA LEU A 199 -1.06 -6.04 52.93
C LEU A 199 -2.12 -6.90 53.66
N PRO A 200 -3.39 -6.47 53.71
CA PRO A 200 -4.47 -7.22 54.35
C PRO A 200 -4.79 -8.49 53.55
N LYS A 201 -5.00 -9.61 54.26
CA LYS A 201 -5.34 -10.90 53.63
C LYS A 201 -6.83 -11.05 53.32
N GLU A 202 -7.66 -10.18 53.87
CA GLU A 202 -9.11 -10.22 53.75
C GLU A 202 -9.68 -8.79 53.68
N TYR A 203 -10.68 -8.60 52.82
CA TYR A 203 -11.44 -7.35 52.72
C TYR A 203 -12.90 -7.69 52.40
N GLU A 204 -13.85 -7.15 53.18
CA GLU A 204 -15.29 -7.42 53.03
C GLU A 204 -15.68 -8.91 52.95
N GLY A 205 -15.03 -9.77 53.76
CA GLY A 205 -15.30 -11.22 53.80
C GLY A 205 -14.68 -12.02 52.65
N LYS A 206 -13.85 -11.39 51.79
CA LYS A 206 -13.17 -12.02 50.65
C LYS A 206 -11.67 -12.13 50.92
N GLU A 207 -11.09 -13.31 50.71
CA GLU A 207 -9.63 -13.50 50.76
C GLU A 207 -8.94 -12.84 49.56
N LEU A 208 -7.86 -12.10 49.84
CA LEU A 208 -7.09 -11.33 48.85
C LEU A 208 -5.77 -12.03 48.52
N HIS A 209 -5.47 -12.13 47.22
CA HIS A 209 -4.20 -12.61 46.70
C HIS A 209 -3.53 -11.55 45.84
N TYR A 210 -2.32 -11.15 46.22
CA TYR A 210 -1.55 -10.14 45.51
C TYR A 210 -0.56 -10.82 44.55
N ARG A 211 -0.54 -10.36 43.30
CA ARG A 211 0.44 -10.78 42.27
C ARG A 211 0.91 -9.55 41.51
N MET A 212 2.21 -9.48 41.22
CA MET A 212 2.74 -8.46 40.32
C MET A 212 2.24 -8.73 38.89
N PRO A 213 1.94 -7.68 38.09
CA PRO A 213 1.60 -7.85 36.68
C PRO A 213 2.74 -8.56 35.95
N ASP A 214 2.40 -9.55 35.11
CA ASP A 214 3.39 -10.26 34.30
C ASP A 214 3.85 -9.34 33.17
N ASP A 215 5.16 -9.09 33.06
CA ASP A 215 5.73 -8.27 31.99
C ASP A 215 5.70 -9.07 30.68
N SER A 216 4.56 -9.01 30.01
CA SER A 216 4.24 -9.75 28.78
C SER A 216 5.06 -9.35 27.53
N GLY A 217 6.09 -8.51 27.69
CA GLY A 217 7.00 -8.08 26.61
C GLY A 217 7.80 -9.20 25.93
N HIS A 218 7.85 -10.40 26.53
CA HIS A 218 8.59 -11.55 26.00
C HIS A 218 8.00 -12.13 24.71
N SER A 219 6.70 -11.93 24.46
CA SER A 219 6.02 -12.37 23.23
C SER A 219 6.54 -11.64 21.98
N VAL A 220 6.90 -10.36 22.13
CA VAL A 220 7.45 -9.51 21.06
C VAL A 220 8.79 -10.05 20.54
N LEU A 221 9.62 -10.62 21.43
CA LEU A 221 10.90 -11.23 21.06
C LEU A 221 10.73 -12.46 20.17
N LEU A 222 9.66 -13.24 20.38
CA LEU A 222 9.37 -14.43 19.59
C LEU A 222 8.97 -14.06 18.15
N VAL A 223 8.12 -13.04 18.02
CA VAL A 223 7.73 -12.48 16.70
C VAL A 223 8.93 -11.88 15.98
N LEU A 224 9.78 -11.13 16.71
CA LEU A 224 11.00 -10.54 16.15
C LEU A 224 12.00 -11.61 15.67
N GLY A 225 12.15 -12.71 16.40
CA GLY A 225 12.99 -13.84 16.02
C GLY A 225 12.54 -14.50 14.72
N ILE A 226 11.23 -14.72 14.55
CA ILE A 226 10.66 -15.28 13.32
C ILE A 226 10.89 -14.32 12.14
N LEU A 227 10.65 -13.02 12.35
CA LEU A 227 10.86 -12.00 11.31
C LEU A 227 12.32 -11.97 10.84
N LEU A 228 13.29 -11.99 11.77
CA LEU A 228 14.71 -12.04 11.45
C LEU A 228 15.09 -13.29 10.67
N ALA A 229 14.58 -14.46 11.06
CA ALA A 229 14.83 -15.71 10.35
C ALA A 229 14.32 -15.66 8.89
N VAL A 230 13.12 -15.13 8.67
CA VAL A 230 12.55 -14.95 7.33
C VAL A 230 13.39 -13.97 6.50
N LEU A 231 13.80 -12.84 7.08
CA LEU A 231 14.65 -11.85 6.41
C LEU A 231 16.03 -12.42 6.02
N CYS A 232 16.66 -13.20 6.90
CA CYS A 232 17.91 -13.89 6.60
C CYS A 232 17.77 -14.88 5.44
N ALA A 233 16.74 -15.73 5.47
CA ALA A 233 16.49 -16.68 4.38
C ALA A 233 16.17 -15.98 3.05
N ALA A 234 15.44 -14.86 3.09
CA ALA A 234 15.16 -14.04 1.92
C ALA A 234 16.45 -13.42 1.34
N LYS A 235 17.32 -12.89 2.20
CA LYS A 235 18.62 -12.32 1.79
C LYS A 235 19.51 -13.36 1.11
N GLU A 236 19.65 -14.56 1.66
CA GLU A 236 20.45 -15.62 1.03
C GLU A 236 19.92 -16.00 -0.36
N LYS A 237 18.59 -16.12 -0.50
CA LYS A 237 17.95 -16.41 -1.78
C LYS A 237 18.15 -15.28 -2.79
N MET A 238 18.09 -14.02 -2.34
CA MET A 238 18.36 -12.85 -3.18
C MET A 238 19.82 -12.80 -3.61
N ASP A 239 20.76 -13.04 -2.71
CA ASP A 239 22.20 -13.04 -3.00
C ASP A 239 22.57 -14.16 -3.98
N ALA A 240 22.02 -15.36 -3.80
CA ALA A 240 22.21 -16.48 -4.72
C ALA A 240 21.70 -16.14 -6.14
N ARG A 241 20.46 -15.62 -6.24
CA ARG A 241 19.88 -15.17 -7.51
C ARG A 241 20.70 -14.06 -8.15
N GLN A 242 21.21 -13.12 -7.36
CA GLN A 242 22.01 -12.00 -7.87
C GLN A 242 23.38 -12.46 -8.37
N ARG A 243 24.02 -13.42 -7.68
CA ARG A 243 25.26 -14.06 -8.15
C ARG A 243 25.04 -14.80 -9.47
N GLU A 244 23.96 -15.56 -9.57
CA GLU A 244 23.59 -16.26 -10.80
C GLU A 244 23.29 -15.28 -11.95
N LYS A 245 22.51 -14.22 -11.70
CA LYS A 245 22.23 -13.17 -12.69
C LYS A 245 23.52 -12.51 -13.18
N ARG A 246 24.44 -12.17 -12.27
CA ARG A 246 25.76 -11.59 -12.61
C ARG A 246 26.60 -12.55 -13.45
N ARG A 247 26.70 -13.82 -13.05
CA ARG A 247 27.41 -14.86 -13.82
C ARG A 247 26.85 -14.98 -15.23
N ARG A 248 25.52 -15.12 -15.37
CA ARG A 248 24.85 -15.24 -16.67
C ARG A 248 25.09 -14.01 -17.55
N SER A 249 24.94 -12.80 -17.00
CA SER A 249 25.19 -11.56 -17.76
C SER A 249 26.64 -11.45 -18.20
N GLN A 250 27.62 -11.79 -17.34
CA GLN A 250 29.04 -11.79 -17.70
C GLN A 250 29.31 -12.76 -18.85
N MET A 251 28.82 -14.00 -18.74
CA MET A 251 28.98 -15.01 -19.78
C MET A 251 28.30 -14.61 -21.10
N MET A 252 27.14 -13.95 -21.06
CA MET A 252 26.49 -13.44 -22.29
C MET A 252 27.33 -12.36 -22.98
N LEU A 253 27.96 -11.45 -22.22
CA LEU A 253 28.85 -10.45 -22.79
C LEU A 253 30.10 -11.08 -23.42
N ASP A 254 30.72 -12.02 -22.70
CA ASP A 254 31.93 -12.70 -23.12
C ASP A 254 31.69 -13.59 -24.37
N TYR A 255 30.47 -14.09 -24.57
CA TYR A 255 30.10 -14.94 -25.71
C TYR A 255 30.43 -14.28 -27.05
N SER A 256 30.04 -13.01 -27.22
CA SER A 256 30.31 -12.24 -28.44
C SER A 256 31.81 -12.11 -28.73
N GLU A 257 32.62 -11.94 -27.69
CA GLU A 257 34.08 -11.81 -27.80
C GLU A 257 34.72 -13.15 -28.20
N ILE A 258 34.25 -14.25 -27.60
CA ILE A 258 34.71 -15.61 -27.88
C ILE A 258 34.41 -16.00 -29.32
N VAL A 259 33.16 -15.84 -29.77
CA VAL A 259 32.73 -16.20 -31.13
C VAL A 259 33.48 -15.36 -32.16
N SER A 260 33.65 -14.06 -31.91
CA SER A 260 34.42 -13.16 -32.79
C SER A 260 35.88 -13.62 -32.93
N LYS A 261 36.57 -13.95 -31.82
CA LYS A 261 37.96 -14.47 -31.88
C LYS A 261 38.06 -15.79 -32.62
N LEU A 262 37.14 -16.73 -32.36
CA LEU A 262 37.10 -18.00 -33.08
C LEU A 262 36.92 -17.78 -34.58
N MET A 263 36.02 -16.87 -34.98
CA MET A 263 35.80 -16.54 -36.37
C MET A 263 37.02 -15.90 -37.04
N ILE A 264 37.72 -15.01 -36.34
CA ILE A 264 38.96 -14.39 -36.85
C ILE A 264 40.03 -15.46 -37.08
N PHE A 265 40.26 -16.35 -36.11
CA PHE A 265 41.27 -17.41 -36.25
C PHE A 265 40.91 -18.45 -37.31
N ILE A 266 39.65 -18.90 -37.36
CA ILE A 266 39.16 -19.81 -38.39
C ILE A 266 39.22 -19.14 -39.77
N GLY A 267 38.86 -17.85 -39.85
CA GLY A 267 38.94 -17.04 -41.07
C GLY A 267 40.37 -16.85 -41.58
N ALA A 268 41.35 -16.84 -40.67
CA ALA A 268 42.78 -16.84 -40.99
C ALA A 268 43.32 -18.23 -41.43
N GLY A 269 42.45 -19.24 -41.54
CA GLY A 269 42.82 -20.58 -41.98
C GLY A 269 43.19 -21.56 -40.86
N MET A 270 43.01 -21.20 -39.59
CA MET A 270 43.21 -22.14 -38.48
C MET A 270 42.07 -23.16 -38.41
N THR A 271 42.36 -24.37 -37.93
CA THR A 271 41.32 -25.35 -37.60
C THR A 271 40.58 -24.92 -36.33
N VAL A 272 39.38 -25.45 -36.13
CA VAL A 272 38.56 -25.17 -34.94
C VAL A 272 39.31 -25.48 -33.64
N SER A 273 40.03 -26.60 -33.61
CA SER A 273 40.82 -27.02 -32.45
C SER A 273 41.98 -26.06 -32.15
N MET A 274 42.72 -25.60 -33.17
CA MET A 274 43.79 -24.59 -32.99
C MET A 274 43.25 -23.22 -32.62
N ALA A 275 42.13 -22.79 -33.20
CA ALA A 275 41.46 -21.55 -32.84
C ALA A 275 40.99 -21.57 -31.38
N TRP A 276 40.42 -22.69 -30.93
CA TRP A 276 39.99 -22.91 -29.55
C TRP A 276 41.15 -22.87 -28.57
N GLU A 277 42.24 -23.61 -28.86
CA GLU A 277 43.48 -23.61 -28.08
C GLU A 277 44.04 -22.20 -27.95
N ARG A 278 44.10 -21.44 -29.05
CA ARG A 278 44.63 -20.07 -29.04
C ARG A 278 43.80 -19.12 -28.19
N VAL A 279 42.47 -19.18 -28.29
CA VAL A 279 41.57 -18.36 -27.45
C VAL A 279 41.74 -18.67 -25.97
N ALA A 280 41.88 -19.96 -25.61
CA ALA A 280 42.05 -20.38 -24.22
C ALA A 280 43.40 -19.92 -23.65
N LEU A 281 44.50 -20.17 -24.37
CA LEU A 281 45.85 -19.81 -23.92
C LEU A 281 46.07 -18.29 -23.88
N ASP A 282 45.53 -17.54 -24.84
CA ASP A 282 45.60 -16.07 -24.84
C ASP A 282 44.90 -15.49 -23.59
N TYR A 283 43.75 -16.06 -23.20
CA TYR A 283 43.06 -15.67 -21.97
C TYR A 283 43.87 -16.00 -20.71
N GLU A 284 44.41 -17.21 -20.62
CA GLU A 284 45.16 -17.67 -19.45
C GLU A 284 46.43 -16.82 -19.24
N LYS A 285 47.11 -16.47 -20.34
CA LYS A 285 48.23 -15.53 -20.34
C LYS A 285 47.81 -14.13 -19.86
N MET A 286 46.73 -13.58 -20.40
CA MET A 286 46.21 -12.27 -19.98
C MET A 286 45.80 -12.26 -18.49
N ARG A 287 45.28 -13.38 -17.98
CA ARG A 287 44.94 -13.55 -16.56
C ARG A 287 46.19 -13.62 -15.68
N ALA A 288 47.20 -14.39 -16.09
CA ALA A 288 48.48 -14.50 -15.36
C ALA A 288 49.25 -13.17 -15.30
N GLU A 289 49.14 -12.35 -16.36
CA GLU A 289 49.71 -11.00 -16.42
C GLU A 289 48.87 -9.93 -15.67
N GLY A 290 47.74 -10.31 -15.06
CA GLY A 290 46.84 -9.38 -14.37
C GLY A 290 46.05 -8.43 -15.28
N ARG A 291 46.09 -8.65 -16.61
CA ARG A 291 45.42 -7.79 -17.61
C ARG A 291 43.94 -8.10 -17.78
N LYS A 292 43.48 -9.27 -17.34
CA LYS A 292 42.07 -9.68 -17.41
C LYS A 292 41.66 -10.39 -16.12
N GLU A 293 40.53 -9.96 -15.55
CA GLU A 293 39.92 -10.63 -14.39
C GLU A 293 39.39 -12.02 -14.77
N MET A 294 39.12 -12.85 -13.75
CA MET A 294 38.49 -14.16 -13.94
C MET A 294 37.12 -14.01 -14.65
N ARG A 295 36.95 -14.72 -15.77
CA ARG A 295 35.73 -14.72 -16.58
C ARG A 295 35.17 -16.13 -16.73
N PHE A 296 33.95 -16.35 -16.26
CA PHE A 296 33.36 -17.70 -16.20
C PHE A 296 33.34 -18.42 -17.55
N ALA A 297 33.04 -17.72 -18.66
CA ALA A 297 33.00 -18.32 -19.99
C ALA A 297 34.38 -18.81 -20.47
N TYR A 298 35.42 -18.03 -20.17
CA TYR A 298 36.79 -18.35 -20.54
C TYR A 298 37.40 -19.46 -19.67
N GLU A 299 37.02 -19.56 -18.39
CA GLU A 299 37.40 -20.69 -17.53
C GLU A 299 36.82 -22.02 -18.05
N GLU A 300 35.57 -22.01 -18.54
CA GLU A 300 34.95 -23.18 -19.15
C GLU A 300 35.63 -23.57 -20.48
N LEU A 301 36.08 -22.58 -21.26
CA LEU A 301 36.90 -22.77 -22.47
C LEU A 301 38.25 -23.44 -22.16
N CYS A 302 38.95 -22.97 -21.13
CA CYS A 302 40.22 -23.55 -20.68
C CYS A 302 40.01 -24.98 -20.17
N THR A 303 38.93 -25.22 -19.42
CA THR A 303 38.57 -26.57 -18.97
C THR A 303 38.36 -27.52 -20.15
N ALA A 304 37.65 -27.09 -21.19
CA ALA A 304 37.46 -27.89 -22.40
C ALA A 304 38.77 -28.13 -23.16
N TYR A 305 39.66 -27.13 -23.22
CA TYR A 305 40.98 -27.26 -23.80
C TYR A 305 41.84 -28.31 -23.07
N TYR A 306 41.88 -28.27 -21.74
CA TYR A 306 42.61 -29.26 -20.94
C TYR A 306 42.00 -30.66 -21.05
N GLN A 307 40.67 -30.77 -21.16
CA GLN A 307 40.00 -32.04 -21.47
C GLN A 307 40.50 -32.63 -22.79
N ILE A 308 40.58 -31.81 -23.85
CA ILE A 308 41.09 -32.24 -25.16
C ILE A 308 42.56 -32.68 -25.05
N LYS A 309 43.41 -31.89 -24.39
CA LYS A 309 44.83 -32.25 -24.17
C LYS A 309 45.00 -33.53 -23.35
N SER A 310 44.09 -33.81 -22.41
CA SER A 310 44.08 -35.04 -21.61
C SER A 310 43.57 -36.29 -22.36
N GLY A 311 43.23 -36.18 -23.65
CA GLY A 311 42.81 -37.30 -24.49
C GLY A 311 41.29 -37.49 -24.62
N ILE A 312 40.48 -36.57 -24.09
CA ILE A 312 39.03 -36.58 -24.34
C ILE A 312 38.77 -36.10 -25.77
N SER A 313 37.92 -36.81 -26.52
CA SER A 313 37.59 -36.42 -27.89
C SER A 313 36.98 -35.01 -27.95
N GLU A 314 37.40 -34.20 -28.92
CA GLU A 314 36.94 -32.81 -29.13
C GLU A 314 35.41 -32.66 -29.11
N GLY A 315 34.69 -33.55 -29.83
CA GLY A 315 33.22 -33.50 -29.86
C GLY A 315 32.56 -33.74 -28.49
N LYS A 316 33.19 -34.53 -27.60
CA LYS A 316 32.71 -34.69 -26.22
C LYS A 316 33.06 -33.46 -25.38
N ALA A 317 34.29 -32.96 -25.49
CA ALA A 317 34.73 -31.77 -24.76
C ALA A 317 33.91 -30.52 -25.10
N TYR A 318 33.56 -30.30 -26.38
CA TYR A 318 32.71 -29.18 -26.80
C TYR A 318 31.29 -29.31 -26.26
N ARG A 319 30.70 -30.50 -26.28
CA ARG A 319 29.36 -30.76 -25.71
C ARG A 319 29.33 -30.54 -24.20
N ASP A 320 30.35 -31.04 -23.51
CA ASP A 320 30.47 -30.88 -22.06
C ASP A 320 30.68 -29.40 -21.70
N PHE A 321 31.42 -28.65 -22.50
CA PHE A 321 31.51 -27.18 -22.39
C PHE A 321 30.15 -26.50 -22.49
N GLY A 322 29.37 -26.80 -23.54
CA GLY A 322 28.03 -26.22 -23.71
C GLY A 322 27.11 -26.51 -22.53
N ARG A 323 27.18 -27.75 -21.99
CA ARG A 323 26.40 -28.18 -20.82
C ARG A 323 26.83 -27.46 -19.53
N ARG A 324 28.14 -27.32 -19.28
CA ARG A 324 28.66 -26.63 -18.07
C ARG A 324 28.41 -25.12 -18.10
N ALA A 325 28.48 -24.52 -19.30
CA ALA A 325 28.16 -23.11 -19.49
C ALA A 325 26.69 -22.80 -19.19
N GLY A 326 25.77 -23.75 -19.45
CA GLY A 326 24.38 -23.69 -18.96
C GLY A 326 23.53 -22.57 -19.58
N LEU A 327 23.96 -22.02 -20.71
CA LEU A 327 23.29 -20.94 -21.44
C LEU A 327 23.02 -21.37 -22.89
N GLY A 328 21.87 -20.96 -23.43
CA GLY A 328 21.39 -21.41 -24.75
C GLY A 328 22.35 -21.11 -25.91
N CYS A 329 22.98 -19.95 -25.91
CA CYS A 329 23.98 -19.55 -26.92
C CYS A 329 25.21 -20.46 -26.91
N TYR A 330 25.73 -20.81 -25.73
CA TYR A 330 26.87 -21.73 -25.58
C TYR A 330 26.52 -23.17 -25.96
N LEU A 331 25.29 -23.62 -25.69
CA LEU A 331 24.78 -24.91 -26.15
C LEU A 331 24.71 -24.95 -27.69
N LYS A 332 24.19 -23.89 -28.33
CA LYS A 332 24.13 -23.75 -29.78
C LYS A 332 25.53 -23.77 -30.40
N LEU A 333 26.47 -22.99 -29.86
CA LEU A 333 27.88 -23.00 -30.27
C LEU A 333 28.50 -24.40 -30.16
N SER A 334 28.30 -25.11 -29.04
CA SER A 334 28.82 -26.47 -28.88
C SER A 334 28.29 -27.44 -29.94
N GLY A 335 27.00 -27.31 -30.31
CA GLY A 335 26.37 -28.08 -31.38
C GLY A 335 26.97 -27.76 -32.75
N LEU A 336 27.22 -26.48 -33.04
CA LEU A 336 27.86 -26.05 -34.29
C LEU A 336 29.29 -26.61 -34.43
N LEU A 337 30.07 -26.58 -33.35
CA LEU A 337 31.44 -27.11 -33.32
C LEU A 337 31.45 -28.64 -33.43
N GLU A 338 30.51 -29.33 -32.78
CA GLU A 338 30.36 -30.79 -32.93
C GLU A 338 29.96 -31.17 -34.37
N GLN A 339 29.06 -30.41 -34.98
CA GLN A 339 28.57 -30.66 -36.34
C GLN A 339 29.64 -30.36 -37.40
N ASN A 340 30.48 -29.35 -37.21
CA ASN A 340 31.58 -29.03 -38.12
C ASN A 340 32.49 -30.23 -38.40
N ARG A 341 32.73 -31.07 -37.39
CA ARG A 341 33.50 -32.31 -37.54
C ARG A 341 32.87 -33.30 -38.53
N LYS A 342 31.54 -33.31 -38.67
CA LYS A 342 30.79 -34.23 -39.54
C LYS A 342 30.59 -33.71 -40.96
N THR A 343 30.44 -32.39 -41.14
CA THR A 343 30.03 -31.77 -42.44
C THR A 343 31.05 -30.81 -43.06
N GLY A 344 32.19 -30.52 -42.41
CA GLY A 344 33.28 -29.70 -42.97
C GLY A 344 33.20 -28.18 -42.74
N MET A 345 34.30 -27.47 -43.06
CA MET A 345 34.55 -26.07 -42.67
C MET A 345 33.71 -25.00 -43.40
N LYS A 346 33.28 -25.22 -44.65
CA LYS A 346 32.56 -24.20 -45.44
C LYS A 346 31.21 -23.80 -44.81
N ASN A 347 30.44 -24.75 -44.29
CA ASN A 347 29.15 -24.47 -43.65
C ASN A 347 29.32 -23.86 -42.25
N LEU A 348 30.40 -24.19 -41.53
CA LEU A 348 30.64 -23.63 -40.20
C LEU A 348 30.88 -22.13 -40.25
N LYS A 349 31.61 -21.61 -41.24
CA LYS A 349 31.86 -20.17 -41.35
C LYS A 349 30.56 -19.38 -41.47
N VAL A 350 29.64 -19.81 -42.33
CA VAL A 350 28.32 -19.17 -42.51
C VAL A 350 27.47 -19.23 -41.24
N LEU A 351 27.48 -20.39 -40.55
CA LEU A 351 26.74 -20.57 -39.30
C LEU A 351 27.30 -19.74 -38.14
N LEU A 352 28.63 -19.59 -38.07
CA LEU A 352 29.28 -18.72 -37.08
C LEU A 352 29.03 -17.23 -37.37
N ASP A 353 28.93 -16.84 -38.64
CA ASP A 353 28.65 -15.45 -39.05
C ASP A 353 27.26 -15.01 -38.57
N ALA A 354 26.24 -15.84 -38.85
CA ALA A 354 24.88 -15.63 -38.35
C ALA A 354 24.81 -15.64 -36.81
N GLU A 355 25.54 -16.55 -36.16
CA GLU A 355 25.57 -16.61 -34.69
C GLU A 355 26.28 -15.41 -34.06
N MET A 356 27.30 -14.86 -34.72
CA MET A 356 27.98 -13.65 -34.27
C MET A 356 27.05 -12.43 -34.36
N GLU A 357 26.29 -12.29 -35.45
CA GLU A 357 25.30 -11.22 -35.61
C GLU A 357 24.25 -11.27 -34.49
N ASP A 358 23.68 -12.45 -34.24
CA ASP A 358 22.77 -12.71 -33.11
C ASP A 358 23.41 -12.35 -31.76
N ALA A 359 24.67 -12.74 -31.53
CA ALA A 359 25.41 -12.46 -30.30
C ALA A 359 25.67 -10.96 -30.08
N PHE A 360 25.99 -10.22 -31.15
CA PHE A 360 26.17 -8.77 -31.09
C PHE A 360 24.87 -8.04 -30.80
N GLU A 361 23.76 -8.47 -31.41
CA GLU A 361 22.44 -7.93 -31.09
C GLU A 361 22.05 -8.18 -29.63
N GLN A 362 22.25 -9.40 -29.14
CA GLN A 362 22.01 -9.75 -27.74
C GLN A 362 22.85 -8.91 -26.78
N ARG A 363 24.13 -8.67 -27.11
CA ARG A 363 25.01 -7.79 -26.32
C ARG A 363 24.51 -6.35 -26.31
N LYS A 364 24.07 -5.81 -27.45
CA LYS A 364 23.50 -4.45 -27.55
C LYS A 364 22.24 -4.32 -26.70
N ASN A 365 21.35 -5.30 -26.76
CA ASN A 365 20.12 -5.34 -25.96
C ASN A 365 20.41 -5.49 -24.47
N LEU A 366 21.40 -6.29 -24.09
CA LEU A 366 21.82 -6.44 -22.69
C LEU A 366 22.45 -5.17 -22.15
N ALA A 367 23.28 -4.47 -22.93
CA ALA A 367 23.82 -3.16 -22.58
C ALA A 367 22.72 -2.12 -22.36
N LYS A 368 21.70 -2.07 -23.24
CA LYS A 368 20.52 -1.21 -23.05
C LYS A 368 19.78 -1.53 -21.75
N LYS A 369 19.45 -2.80 -21.51
CA LYS A 369 18.78 -3.24 -20.27
C LYS A 369 19.57 -2.90 -19.01
N LEU A 370 20.89 -3.09 -19.02
CA LEU A 370 21.73 -2.71 -17.88
C LEU A 370 21.76 -1.19 -17.67
N GLY A 371 21.70 -0.40 -18.75
CA GLY A 371 21.55 1.06 -18.67
C GLY A 371 20.21 1.48 -18.07
N GLU A 372 19.12 0.84 -18.48
CA GLU A 372 17.78 1.06 -17.92
C GLU A 372 17.71 0.66 -16.43
N GLU A 373 18.21 -0.53 -16.07
CA GLU A 373 18.27 -1.01 -14.68
C GLU A 373 19.13 -0.09 -13.79
N ALA A 374 20.21 0.49 -14.33
CA ALA A 374 21.04 1.45 -13.60
C ALA A 374 20.29 2.77 -13.33
N GLY A 375 19.51 3.25 -14.29
CA GLY A 375 18.67 4.43 -14.14
C GLY A 375 17.60 4.25 -13.07
N THR A 376 16.88 3.12 -13.06
CA THR A 376 15.82 2.87 -12.05
C THR A 376 16.40 2.64 -10.65
N LYS A 377 17.59 2.03 -10.54
CA LYS A 377 18.24 1.79 -9.26
C LYS A 377 18.68 3.08 -8.56
N LEU A 378 18.92 4.15 -9.32
CA LEU A 378 19.20 5.49 -8.78
C LEU A 378 17.93 6.23 -8.29
N LEU A 379 16.74 5.86 -8.79
CA LEU A 379 15.47 6.48 -8.37
C LEU A 379 14.98 5.96 -7.01
N LEU A 380 15.27 4.71 -6.65
CA LEU A 380 14.82 4.13 -5.37
C LEU A 380 15.34 4.90 -4.13
N PRO A 381 16.64 5.27 -4.03
CA PRO A 381 17.13 6.12 -2.94
C PRO A 381 16.48 7.51 -2.90
N LEU A 382 16.13 8.07 -4.07
CA LEU A 382 15.50 9.37 -4.18
C LEU A 382 14.08 9.35 -3.56
N PHE A 383 13.29 8.32 -3.85
CA PHE A 383 11.97 8.14 -3.23
C PHE A 383 12.05 7.89 -1.72
N MET A 384 13.04 7.13 -1.25
CA MET A 384 13.23 6.96 0.20
C MET A 384 13.60 8.27 0.90
N MET A 385 14.49 9.09 0.31
CA MET A 385 14.77 10.42 0.87
C MET A 385 13.53 11.30 0.91
N LEU A 386 12.73 11.31 -0.15
CA LEU A 386 11.48 12.07 -0.20
C LEU A 386 10.51 11.62 0.91
N GLY A 387 10.39 10.31 1.15
CA GLY A 387 9.57 9.75 2.22
C GLY A 387 10.02 10.20 3.61
N VAL A 388 11.33 10.21 3.88
CA VAL A 388 11.89 10.72 5.15
C VAL A 388 11.54 12.19 5.35
N VAL A 389 11.71 13.02 4.30
CA VAL A 389 11.35 14.44 4.34
C VAL A 389 9.86 14.64 4.60
N MET A 390 9.00 13.84 3.95
CA MET A 390 7.55 13.88 4.14
C MET A 390 7.15 13.55 5.58
N VAL A 391 7.76 12.53 6.21
CA VAL A 391 7.53 12.20 7.62
C VAL A 391 7.96 13.35 8.54
N ILE A 392 9.12 13.96 8.29
CA ILE A 392 9.62 15.10 9.07
C ILE A 392 8.65 16.30 9.02
N ILE A 393 7.94 16.51 7.91
CA ILE A 393 6.97 17.60 7.78
C ILE A 393 5.61 17.21 8.38
N MET A 394 5.16 15.97 8.15
CA MET A 394 3.83 15.52 8.54
C MET A 394 3.69 15.27 10.05
N VAL A 395 4.72 14.75 10.71
CA VAL A 395 4.67 14.44 12.15
C VAL A 395 4.46 15.70 13.00
N PRO A 396 5.19 16.83 12.80
CA PRO A 396 4.92 18.07 13.52
C PRO A 396 3.56 18.67 13.21
N ALA A 397 3.07 18.56 11.97
CA ALA A 397 1.77 19.10 11.58
C ALA A 397 0.60 18.36 12.24
N LEU A 398 0.73 17.04 12.43
CA LEU A 398 -0.25 16.24 13.17
C LEU A 398 -0.17 16.48 14.67
N MET A 399 1.05 16.62 15.22
CA MET A 399 1.28 16.95 16.64
C MET A 399 0.99 18.41 16.99
N SER A 400 0.71 19.28 16.01
CA SER A 400 0.26 20.66 16.27
C SER A 400 -1.25 20.82 16.14
N MET A 401 -1.95 19.78 15.70
CA MET A 401 -3.42 19.73 15.58
C MET A 401 -4.09 18.85 16.63
N TYR A 402 -3.29 18.10 17.40
CA TYR A 402 -3.64 17.51 18.70
C TYR A 402 -2.85 18.24 19.77
#